data_AF-A0A8S9K7Z1-F1
#
_entry.id   AF-A0A8S9K7Z1-F1
#
_cell.length_a   1.000
_cell.length_b   1.000
_cell.length_c   1.000
_cell.angle_alpha   90.00
_cell.angle_beta   90.00
_cell.angle_gamma   90.00
#
_symmetry.space_group_name_H-M   'P 1'
#
loop_
_entity.id
_entity.type
_entity.pdbx_description
1 polymer ?
#
loop_
_entity_poly.entity_id
_entity_poly.type
_entity_poly.pdbx_seq_one_letter_code
_entity_poly.pdbx_strand_id
1 'polypeptide(L)'
;MIGNVMIDARSTGKYYHFVRLMGRAAFHITLECALQTHPNITIIGEEVQELIAELNEILANEVVDESGLWKKKLTEQSLKLFDLLPEAIQEQLMLERDPHGNVQVAKIETEKMLIQMVETELEKRKQTGSYKGQFMGQSHFFGYEGRCGLPTNFDATYCYALGYGAGVLLNSGKTGLISSVGNLAAPVEEWTVGGTALTALMDVERRHGKFKPVIKKAMVELEGAPFKKFASLREEWALKNRYISPGPIQFSGPGSDALSHTLLLELGVQ
;
A
#
# COMPACT_ATOMS: atom_id res chain seq x y z
N MET A 1 1.56 12.78 8.42
CA MET A 1 0.81 12.32 9.62
C MET A 1 1.61 11.31 10.44
N ILE A 2 1.97 10.14 9.90
CA ILE A 2 2.69 9.05 10.61
C ILE A 2 3.84 9.55 11.50
N GLY A 3 4.73 10.41 11.00
CA GLY A 3 5.84 10.96 11.79
C GLY A 3 5.42 11.66 13.09
N ASN A 4 4.28 12.35 13.12
CA ASN A 4 3.76 12.98 14.35
C ASN A 4 3.33 11.93 15.37
N VAL A 5 2.66 10.86 14.92
CA VAL A 5 2.25 9.73 15.75
C VAL A 5 3.46 9.03 16.37
N MET A 6 4.54 8.90 15.60
CA MET A 6 5.80 8.29 16.06
C MET A 6 6.56 9.18 17.05
N ILE A 7 6.50 10.51 16.89
CA ILE A 7 7.04 11.45 17.88
C ILE A 7 6.23 11.43 19.19
N ASP A 8 4.90 11.30 19.13
CA ASP A 8 4.05 11.11 20.31
C ASP A 8 4.33 9.78 21.02
N ALA A 9 4.41 8.66 20.28
CA ALA A 9 4.81 7.35 20.79
C ALA A 9 6.16 7.40 21.53
N ARG A 10 7.16 8.09 20.95
CA ARG A 10 8.48 8.33 21.55
C ARG A 10 8.42 9.20 22.81
N SER A 11 7.44 10.11 22.90
CA SER A 11 7.29 11.05 24.00
C SER A 11 6.51 10.46 25.18
N THR A 12 5.55 9.57 24.92
CA THR A 12 4.74 8.89 25.93
C THR A 12 5.37 7.59 26.44
N GLY A 13 6.07 6.85 25.57
CA GLY A 13 6.72 5.57 25.89
C GLY A 13 5.77 4.41 26.23
N LYS A 14 4.48 4.51 25.88
CA LYS A 14 3.41 3.58 26.33
C LYS A 14 2.64 2.89 25.21
N TYR A 15 2.48 3.55 24.07
CA TYR A 15 1.56 3.13 23.01
C TYR A 15 2.28 2.49 21.83
N TYR A 16 1.68 1.44 21.28
CA TYR A 16 2.10 0.78 20.06
C TYR A 16 1.11 1.12 18.95
N HIS A 17 1.51 1.97 18.01
CA HIS A 17 0.62 2.52 16.99
C HIS A 17 0.63 1.67 15.73
N PHE A 18 -0.53 1.13 15.36
CA PHE A 18 -0.75 0.35 14.14
C PHE A 18 -1.47 1.25 13.14
N VAL A 19 -0.76 1.66 12.09
CA VAL A 19 -1.29 2.54 11.05
C VAL A 19 -1.60 1.74 9.79
N ARG A 20 -2.88 1.56 9.46
CA ARG A 20 -3.30 1.13 8.12
C ARG A 20 -3.33 2.34 7.20
N LEU A 21 -2.75 2.19 6.02
CA LEU A 21 -2.79 3.18 4.94
C LEU A 21 -3.80 2.74 3.88
N MET A 22 -4.40 3.70 3.18
CA MET A 22 -5.22 3.40 2.01
C MET A 22 -4.36 2.84 0.87
N GLY A 23 -4.57 1.57 0.56
CA GLY A 23 -4.07 0.89 -0.64
C GLY A 23 -4.94 -0.34 -0.93
N ARG A 24 -5.21 -0.64 -2.21
CA ARG A 24 -6.05 -1.81 -2.60
C ARG A 24 -5.24 -3.04 -3.05
N ALA A 25 -3.99 -2.85 -3.46
CA ALA A 25 -3.11 -3.91 -3.94
C ALA A 25 -1.64 -3.45 -3.87
N ALA A 26 -1.27 -2.41 -4.61
CA ALA A 26 0.09 -1.91 -4.60
C ALA A 26 0.43 -1.26 -3.23
N PHE A 27 1.56 -1.67 -2.64
CA PHE A 27 2.06 -1.15 -1.36
C PHE A 27 2.87 0.16 -1.50
N HIS A 28 2.86 0.82 -2.66
CA HIS A 28 3.65 2.03 -2.96
C HIS A 28 3.52 3.12 -1.90
N ILE A 29 2.29 3.42 -1.46
CA ILE A 29 2.01 4.42 -0.41
C ILE A 29 2.63 4.02 0.93
N THR A 30 2.60 2.72 1.26
CA THR A 30 3.20 2.16 2.48
C THR A 30 4.73 2.23 2.43
N LEU A 31 5.33 1.91 1.29
CA LEU A 31 6.78 1.98 1.09
C LEU A 31 7.30 3.43 1.15
N GLU A 32 6.64 4.38 0.45
CA GLU A 32 7.00 5.80 0.52
C GLU A 32 6.84 6.35 1.95
N CYS A 33 5.74 6.02 2.65
CA CYS A 33 5.57 6.44 4.04
C CYS A 33 6.66 5.86 4.98
N ALA A 34 7.10 4.62 4.73
CA ALA A 34 8.18 4.01 5.50
C ALA A 34 9.53 4.70 5.24
N LEU A 35 9.85 4.99 3.97
CA LEU A 35 11.04 5.77 3.57
C LEU A 35 11.02 7.18 4.18
N GLN A 36 9.86 7.87 4.22
CA GLN A 36 9.73 9.22 4.78
C GLN A 36 9.80 9.31 6.32
N THR A 37 9.46 8.24 7.06
CA THR A 37 9.23 8.33 8.51
C THR A 37 10.04 7.36 9.37
N HIS A 38 10.61 6.31 8.80
CA HIS A 38 11.41 5.27 9.49
C HIS A 38 10.66 4.54 10.63
N PRO A 39 9.47 3.95 10.39
CA PRO A 39 8.74 3.18 11.39
C PRO A 39 9.48 1.89 11.76
N ASN A 40 9.29 1.40 13.00
CA ASN A 40 9.97 0.19 13.46
C ASN A 40 9.54 -1.07 12.69
N ILE A 41 8.28 -1.14 12.26
CA ILE A 41 7.74 -2.25 11.49
C ILE A 41 7.00 -1.66 10.28
N THR A 42 7.22 -2.25 9.11
CA THR A 42 6.43 -2.01 7.90
C THR A 42 6.17 -3.34 7.23
N ILE A 43 4.91 -3.62 6.93
CA ILE A 43 4.50 -4.86 6.28
C ILE A 43 4.24 -4.55 4.80
N ILE A 44 5.03 -5.20 3.94
CA ILE A 44 4.85 -5.26 2.49
C ILE A 44 4.75 -6.76 2.21
N GLY A 45 3.56 -7.25 1.87
CA GLY A 45 3.26 -8.68 1.91
C GLY A 45 2.51 -9.15 0.67
N GLU A 46 3.21 -9.85 -0.22
CA GLU A 46 2.64 -10.51 -1.39
C GLU A 46 1.82 -11.75 -0.99
N GLU A 47 2.27 -12.51 0.02
CA GLU A 47 1.62 -13.72 0.56
C GLU A 47 0.14 -13.51 0.92
N VAL A 48 -0.20 -12.35 1.52
CA VAL A 48 -1.60 -12.00 1.87
C VAL A 48 -2.44 -11.76 0.61
N GLN A 49 -1.82 -11.35 -0.50
CA GLN A 49 -2.49 -11.14 -1.78
C GLN A 49 -2.68 -12.45 -2.54
N GLU A 50 -1.75 -13.40 -2.44
CA GLU A 50 -1.90 -14.75 -2.96
C GLU A 50 -3.08 -15.45 -2.29
N LEU A 51 -3.15 -15.45 -0.95
CA LEU A 51 -4.30 -15.94 -0.19
C LEU A 51 -5.61 -15.24 -0.64
N ILE A 52 -5.60 -13.90 -0.77
CA ILE A 52 -6.77 -13.15 -1.24
C ILE A 52 -7.17 -13.56 -2.67
N ALA A 53 -6.22 -13.82 -3.57
CA ALA A 53 -6.47 -14.23 -4.95
C ALA A 53 -7.04 -15.66 -5.03
N GLU A 54 -6.47 -16.61 -4.30
CA GLU A 54 -6.99 -17.98 -4.16
C GLU A 54 -8.43 -17.97 -3.63
N LEU A 55 -8.69 -17.23 -2.54
CA LEU A 55 -10.04 -17.06 -1.99
C LEU A 55 -11.01 -16.46 -3.00
N ASN A 56 -10.57 -15.54 -3.87
CA ASN A 56 -11.42 -14.94 -4.89
C ASN A 56 -11.83 -15.94 -5.99
N GLU A 57 -10.94 -16.81 -6.47
CA GLU A 57 -11.33 -17.85 -7.42
C GLU A 57 -12.23 -18.91 -6.75
N ILE A 58 -12.02 -19.26 -5.47
CA ILE A 58 -12.94 -20.14 -4.74
C ILE A 58 -14.34 -19.53 -4.67
N LEU A 59 -14.45 -18.28 -4.16
CA LEU A 59 -15.72 -17.57 -3.96
C LEU A 59 -16.42 -17.13 -5.26
N ALA A 60 -15.69 -17.05 -6.39
CA ALA A 60 -16.27 -16.68 -7.68
C ALA A 60 -16.86 -17.87 -8.47
N ASN A 61 -16.49 -19.10 -8.12
CA ASN A 61 -16.88 -20.29 -8.88
C ASN A 61 -17.80 -21.26 -8.09
N GLU A 62 -17.81 -21.22 -6.75
CA GLU A 62 -18.51 -22.21 -5.92
C GLU A 62 -19.23 -21.60 -4.70
N VAL A 63 -20.21 -22.33 -4.17
CA VAL A 63 -20.79 -22.06 -2.84
C VAL A 63 -19.83 -22.59 -1.77
N VAL A 64 -19.46 -21.74 -0.82
CA VAL A 64 -18.63 -22.11 0.33
C VAL A 64 -19.34 -23.21 1.13
N ASP A 65 -18.70 -24.36 1.31
CA ASP A 65 -19.28 -25.46 2.05
C ASP A 65 -19.06 -25.29 3.56
N GLU A 66 -20.13 -25.46 4.36
CA GLU A 66 -20.06 -25.41 5.83
C GLU A 66 -19.12 -26.49 6.41
N SER A 67 -18.86 -27.55 5.66
CA SER A 67 -17.90 -28.61 5.98
C SER A 67 -16.41 -28.26 5.74
N GLY A 68 -16.10 -27.07 5.23
CA GLY A 68 -14.74 -26.56 5.08
C GLY A 68 -13.84 -27.29 4.07
N LEU A 69 -14.39 -28.09 3.15
CA LEU A 69 -13.64 -28.75 2.08
C LEU A 69 -12.93 -27.74 1.18
N TRP A 70 -13.49 -26.54 1.01
CA TRP A 70 -12.87 -25.43 0.29
C TRP A 70 -11.46 -25.08 0.82
N LYS A 71 -11.16 -25.26 2.12
CA LYS A 71 -9.81 -25.01 2.69
C LYS A 71 -8.73 -25.88 2.03
N LYS A 72 -9.09 -27.05 1.50
CA LYS A 72 -8.16 -27.96 0.77
C LYS A 72 -7.85 -27.50 -0.66
N LYS A 73 -8.45 -26.39 -1.12
CA LYS A 73 -8.18 -25.77 -2.43
C LYS A 73 -7.18 -24.61 -2.33
N LEU A 74 -6.87 -24.16 -1.10
CA LEU A 74 -5.78 -23.22 -0.86
C LEU A 74 -4.43 -23.92 -1.01
N THR A 75 -3.39 -23.17 -1.36
CA THR A 75 -1.99 -23.62 -1.25
C THR A 75 -1.60 -23.84 0.20
N GLU A 76 -0.56 -24.63 0.47
CA GLU A 76 -0.12 -24.92 1.85
C GLU A 76 0.32 -23.66 2.61
N GLN A 77 0.84 -22.65 1.90
CA GLN A 77 1.19 -21.34 2.47
C GLN A 77 -0.06 -20.52 2.77
N SER A 78 -0.97 -20.37 1.81
CA SER A 78 -2.24 -19.65 1.99
C SER A 78 -3.11 -20.27 3.09
N LEU A 79 -3.18 -21.60 3.19
CA LEU A 79 -3.90 -22.30 4.27
C LEU A 79 -3.30 -22.02 5.65
N LYS A 80 -1.98 -22.14 5.81
CA LYS A 80 -1.28 -21.82 7.07
C LYS A 80 -1.46 -20.35 7.46
N LEU A 81 -1.44 -19.44 6.49
CA LEU A 81 -1.70 -18.03 6.71
C LEU A 81 -3.15 -17.82 7.16
N PHE A 82 -4.14 -18.42 6.49
CA PHE A 82 -5.55 -18.30 6.81
C PHE A 82 -5.89 -18.83 8.21
N ASP A 83 -5.39 -20.02 8.57
CA ASP A 83 -5.62 -20.63 9.89
C ASP A 83 -4.89 -19.89 11.03
N LEU A 84 -3.93 -19.01 10.70
CA LEU A 84 -3.25 -18.11 11.64
C LEU A 84 -4.00 -16.76 11.83
N LEU A 85 -4.97 -16.43 10.97
CA LEU A 85 -5.83 -15.25 11.15
C LEU A 85 -6.90 -15.49 12.24
N PRO A 86 -7.30 -14.47 13.02
CA PRO A 86 -8.45 -14.56 13.92
C PRO A 86 -9.75 -14.90 13.19
N GLU A 87 -10.65 -15.65 13.83
CA GLU A 87 -11.91 -16.14 13.25
C GLU A 87 -12.75 -15.01 12.62
N ALA A 88 -12.91 -13.87 13.32
CA ALA A 88 -13.62 -12.71 12.80
C ALA A 88 -13.03 -12.10 11.51
N ILE A 89 -11.78 -12.41 11.16
CA ILE A 89 -11.15 -12.00 9.90
C ILE A 89 -11.18 -13.13 8.87
N GLN A 90 -11.12 -14.40 9.30
CA GLN A 90 -11.48 -15.54 8.44
C GLN A 90 -12.90 -15.33 7.87
N GLU A 91 -13.86 -14.94 8.71
CA GLU A 91 -15.22 -14.54 8.28
C GLU A 91 -15.22 -13.33 7.33
N GLN A 92 -14.54 -12.23 7.66
CA GLN A 92 -14.51 -11.02 6.82
C GLN A 92 -13.91 -11.26 5.43
N LEU A 93 -12.91 -12.15 5.32
CA LEU A 93 -12.33 -12.55 4.03
C LEU A 93 -13.28 -13.37 3.16
N MET A 94 -14.34 -13.94 3.72
CA MET A 94 -15.37 -14.73 3.02
C MET A 94 -16.63 -13.90 2.66
N LEU A 95 -16.74 -12.64 3.10
CA LEU A 95 -17.87 -11.76 2.81
C LEU A 95 -18.00 -11.38 1.31
N GLU A 96 -19.20 -10.94 0.92
CA GLU A 96 -19.53 -10.57 -0.46
C GLU A 96 -18.55 -9.55 -1.09
N ARG A 97 -18.23 -9.79 -2.37
CA ARG A 97 -17.29 -8.98 -3.16
C ARG A 97 -17.92 -7.69 -3.67
N ASP A 98 -17.09 -6.72 -4.04
CA ASP A 98 -17.57 -5.50 -4.68
C ASP A 98 -18.10 -5.76 -6.11
N PRO A 99 -18.83 -4.81 -6.75
CA PRO A 99 -19.34 -4.98 -8.12
C PRO A 99 -18.28 -5.14 -9.22
N HIS A 100 -16.99 -5.18 -8.86
CA HIS A 100 -15.86 -5.42 -9.75
C HIS A 100 -15.10 -6.72 -9.40
N GLY A 101 -15.60 -7.51 -8.44
CA GLY A 101 -15.06 -8.79 -8.00
C GLY A 101 -13.97 -8.74 -6.93
N ASN A 102 -13.68 -7.58 -6.34
CA ASN A 102 -12.64 -7.45 -5.32
C ASN A 102 -13.19 -7.76 -3.92
N VAL A 103 -12.34 -8.29 -3.03
CA VAL A 103 -12.60 -8.27 -1.58
C VAL A 103 -12.76 -6.83 -1.13
N GLN A 104 -13.67 -6.58 -0.20
CA GLN A 104 -13.83 -5.27 0.43
C GLN A 104 -12.74 -5.05 1.50
N VAL A 105 -11.45 -5.22 1.14
CA VAL A 105 -10.28 -5.10 2.06
C VAL A 105 -10.26 -3.76 2.80
N ALA A 106 -10.80 -2.70 2.21
CA ALA A 106 -10.97 -1.40 2.86
C ALA A 106 -11.87 -1.43 4.11
N LYS A 107 -12.78 -2.42 4.24
CA LYS A 107 -13.57 -2.69 5.45
C LYS A 107 -12.86 -3.59 6.45
N ILE A 108 -11.82 -4.33 6.04
CA ILE A 108 -11.04 -5.19 6.94
C ILE A 108 -10.10 -4.29 7.74
N GLU A 109 -10.30 -4.26 9.05
CA GLU A 109 -9.53 -3.44 9.98
C GLU A 109 -8.26 -4.19 10.41
N THR A 110 -7.37 -4.44 9.44
CA THR A 110 -6.11 -5.21 9.59
C THR A 110 -5.23 -4.70 10.74
N GLU A 111 -5.25 -3.39 11.01
CA GLU A 111 -4.60 -2.74 12.15
C GLU A 111 -5.13 -3.24 13.50
N LYS A 112 -6.45 -3.48 13.62
CA LYS A 112 -7.08 -4.02 14.84
C LYS A 112 -6.87 -5.52 14.95
N MET A 113 -6.91 -6.24 13.84
CA MET A 113 -6.52 -7.67 13.79
C MET A 113 -5.11 -7.87 14.35
N LEU A 114 -4.12 -7.11 13.85
CA LEU A 114 -2.74 -7.24 14.29
C LEU A 114 -2.57 -6.88 15.78
N ILE A 115 -3.29 -5.87 16.28
CA ILE A 115 -3.37 -5.56 17.72
C ILE A 115 -3.87 -6.78 18.50
N GLN A 116 -5.03 -7.36 18.12
CA GLN A 116 -5.63 -8.49 18.83
C GLN A 116 -4.73 -9.75 18.79
N MET A 117 -4.05 -10.01 17.68
CA MET A 117 -3.09 -11.12 17.54
C MET A 117 -1.90 -10.93 18.49
N VAL A 118 -1.34 -9.72 18.54
CA VAL A 118 -0.23 -9.37 19.44
C VAL A 118 -0.66 -9.42 20.90
N GLU A 119 -1.86 -8.95 21.25
CA GLU A 119 -2.41 -9.06 22.61
C GLU A 119 -2.57 -10.52 23.04
N THR A 120 -3.14 -11.35 22.19
CA THR A 120 -3.32 -12.80 22.44
C THR A 120 -1.99 -13.51 22.65
N GLU A 121 -0.97 -13.19 21.85
CA GLU A 121 0.37 -13.79 21.98
C GLU A 121 1.13 -13.26 23.20
N LEU A 122 1.07 -11.95 23.48
CA LEU A 122 1.71 -11.37 24.65
C LEU A 122 1.07 -11.85 25.97
N GLU A 123 -0.23 -12.17 25.99
CA GLU A 123 -0.88 -12.74 27.17
C GLU A 123 -0.40 -14.17 27.46
N LYS A 124 -0.26 -15.02 26.44
CA LYS A 124 0.42 -16.34 26.58
C LYS A 124 1.85 -16.17 27.12
N ARG A 125 2.56 -15.11 26.71
CA ARG A 125 3.90 -14.80 27.21
C ARG A 125 3.92 -14.28 28.66
N LYS A 126 2.86 -13.59 29.13
CA LYS A 126 2.70 -13.27 30.56
C LYS A 126 2.46 -14.54 31.38
N GLN A 127 1.57 -15.42 30.92
CA GLN A 127 1.23 -16.69 31.58
C GLN A 127 2.46 -17.62 31.74
N THR A 128 3.37 -17.63 30.75
CA THR A 128 4.66 -18.33 30.81
C THR A 128 5.78 -17.56 31.52
N GLY A 129 5.51 -16.35 32.04
CA GLY A 129 6.49 -15.47 32.70
C GLY A 129 7.57 -14.86 31.79
N SER A 130 7.48 -15.11 30.48
CA SER A 130 8.45 -14.68 29.46
C SER A 130 8.27 -13.22 29.02
N TYR A 131 7.10 -12.63 29.25
CA TYR A 131 6.82 -11.21 29.04
C TYR A 131 6.32 -10.54 30.33
N LYS A 132 6.89 -9.37 30.65
CA LYS A 132 6.58 -8.57 31.85
C LYS A 132 6.17 -7.12 31.54
N GLY A 133 6.07 -6.78 30.26
CA GLY A 133 5.69 -5.43 29.82
C GLY A 133 4.18 -5.23 29.76
N GLN A 134 3.77 -3.97 29.58
CA GLN A 134 2.43 -3.62 29.17
C GLN A 134 2.43 -3.33 27.66
N PHE A 135 1.45 -3.87 26.95
CA PHE A 135 1.15 -3.50 25.57
C PHE A 135 -0.14 -2.68 25.55
N MET A 136 -0.17 -1.62 24.75
CA MET A 136 -1.33 -0.77 24.53
C MET A 136 -1.40 -0.44 23.04
N GLY A 137 -2.08 -1.29 22.28
CA GLY A 137 -2.30 -1.07 20.85
C GLY A 137 -3.16 0.18 20.61
N GLN A 138 -2.82 0.95 19.58
CA GLN A 138 -3.61 2.09 19.10
C GLN A 138 -3.77 1.98 17.59
N SER A 139 -5.01 1.87 17.11
CA SER A 139 -5.32 1.73 15.68
C SER A 139 -5.53 3.10 15.03
N HIS A 140 -4.93 3.28 13.86
CA HIS A 140 -5.09 4.46 13.00
C HIS A 140 -5.33 4.00 11.58
N PHE A 141 -6.29 4.61 10.89
CA PHE A 141 -6.50 4.43 9.45
C PHE A 141 -6.39 5.79 8.77
N PHE A 142 -5.40 5.94 7.88
CA PHE A 142 -5.20 7.17 7.11
C PHE A 142 -5.47 6.94 5.62
N GLY A 143 -6.24 7.82 4.99
CA GLY A 143 -6.40 7.82 3.54
C GLY A 143 -7.36 8.86 2.95
N TYR A 144 -8.57 9.03 3.49
CA TYR A 144 -9.60 9.87 2.85
C TYR A 144 -9.43 11.37 3.07
N GLU A 145 -8.79 11.74 4.17
CA GLU A 145 -8.19 13.05 4.43
C GLU A 145 -7.05 13.38 3.45
N GLY A 146 -6.38 12.37 2.88
CA GLY A 146 -5.37 12.52 1.83
C GLY A 146 -5.94 12.59 0.41
N ARG A 147 -7.15 12.04 0.16
CA ARG A 147 -7.80 12.03 -1.17
C ARG A 147 -8.13 13.42 -1.72
N CYS A 148 -8.33 14.40 -0.82
CA CYS A 148 -8.90 15.71 -1.15
C CYS A 148 -8.08 16.86 -0.54
N GLY A 149 -6.79 16.65 -0.27
CA GLY A 149 -5.88 17.72 0.13
C GLY A 149 -5.55 18.67 -1.01
N LEU A 150 -4.84 19.77 -0.71
CA LEU A 150 -4.19 20.56 -1.74
C LEU A 150 -3.05 19.72 -2.38
N PRO A 151 -2.90 19.72 -3.72
CA PRO A 151 -1.81 19.02 -4.40
C PRO A 151 -0.45 19.63 -4.04
N THR A 152 0.64 18.86 -4.11
CA THR A 152 2.00 19.43 -4.03
C THR A 152 2.30 20.30 -5.26
N ASN A 153 3.36 21.12 -5.20
CA ASN A 153 3.83 21.86 -6.38
C ASN A 153 4.14 20.91 -7.56
N PHE A 154 4.69 19.72 -7.27
CA PHE A 154 4.90 18.66 -8.26
C PHE A 154 3.57 18.16 -8.85
N ASP A 155 2.61 17.75 -8.02
CA ASP A 155 1.32 17.23 -8.49
C ASP A 155 0.53 18.26 -9.30
N ALA A 156 0.55 19.53 -8.88
CA ALA A 156 -0.12 20.62 -9.57
C ALA A 156 0.45 20.83 -10.98
N THR A 157 1.78 20.88 -11.10
CA THR A 157 2.49 21.03 -12.38
C THR A 157 2.32 19.79 -13.27
N TYR A 158 2.46 18.59 -12.70
CA TYR A 158 2.29 17.32 -13.41
C TYR A 158 0.87 17.13 -13.95
N CYS A 159 -0.16 17.43 -13.14
CA CYS A 159 -1.55 17.38 -13.60
C CYS A 159 -1.85 18.45 -14.67
N TYR A 160 -1.26 19.65 -14.57
CA TYR A 160 -1.39 20.68 -15.60
C TYR A 160 -0.75 20.24 -16.93
N ALA A 161 0.49 19.71 -16.88
CA ALA A 161 1.20 19.19 -18.05
C ALA A 161 0.46 18.00 -18.71
N LEU A 162 -0.09 17.07 -17.91
CA LEU A 162 -0.94 15.98 -18.40
C LEU A 162 -2.19 16.50 -19.13
N GLY A 163 -2.89 17.49 -18.55
CA GLY A 163 -4.08 18.09 -19.15
C GLY A 163 -3.76 18.84 -20.45
N TYR A 164 -2.67 19.60 -20.48
CA TYR A 164 -2.19 20.30 -21.66
C TYR A 164 -1.80 19.30 -22.78
N GLY A 165 -1.05 18.25 -22.43
CA GLY A 165 -0.70 17.16 -23.34
C GLY A 165 -1.92 16.46 -23.94
N ALA A 166 -2.96 16.19 -23.15
CA ALA A 166 -4.21 15.61 -23.64
C ALA A 166 -4.90 16.52 -24.67
N GLY A 167 -4.90 17.84 -24.44
CA GLY A 167 -5.40 18.83 -25.40
C GLY A 167 -4.62 18.85 -26.71
N VAL A 168 -3.28 18.79 -26.65
CA VAL A 168 -2.40 18.73 -27.83
C VAL A 168 -2.61 17.43 -28.62
N LEU A 169 -2.75 16.28 -27.94
CA LEU A 169 -3.03 14.99 -28.59
C LEU A 169 -4.39 15.00 -29.30
N LEU A 170 -5.44 15.56 -28.67
CA LEU A 170 -6.77 15.70 -29.26
C LEU A 170 -6.74 16.62 -30.49
N ASN A 171 -6.11 17.79 -30.37
CA ASN A 171 -5.93 18.74 -31.49
C ASN A 171 -5.12 18.12 -32.65
N SER A 172 -4.22 17.17 -32.34
CA SER A 172 -3.43 16.41 -33.31
C SER A 172 -4.18 15.18 -33.89
N GLY A 173 -5.49 15.07 -33.64
CA GLY A 173 -6.34 14.00 -34.16
C GLY A 173 -6.03 12.61 -33.60
N LYS A 174 -5.41 12.51 -32.41
CA LYS A 174 -5.04 11.23 -31.79
C LYS A 174 -6.15 10.69 -30.90
N THR A 175 -6.22 9.36 -30.79
CA THR A 175 -7.16 8.64 -29.92
C THR A 175 -6.52 7.35 -29.43
N GLY A 176 -7.06 6.74 -28.36
CA GLY A 176 -6.52 5.52 -27.75
C GLY A 176 -5.18 5.71 -27.03
N LEU A 177 -4.79 6.96 -26.73
CA LEU A 177 -3.58 7.32 -26.00
C LEU A 177 -3.92 7.83 -24.60
N ILE A 178 -3.05 7.51 -23.64
CA ILE A 178 -2.97 8.14 -22.32
C ILE A 178 -1.95 9.28 -22.42
N SER A 179 -2.33 10.49 -22.00
CA SER A 179 -1.38 11.61 -21.85
C SER A 179 -0.31 11.23 -20.84
N SER A 180 0.96 11.52 -21.15
CA SER A 180 2.12 11.07 -20.37
C SER A 180 3.16 12.18 -20.28
N VAL A 181 3.84 12.27 -19.14
CA VAL A 181 4.95 13.18 -18.90
C VAL A 181 6.13 12.39 -18.36
N GLY A 182 7.32 12.60 -18.93
CA GLY A 182 8.58 11.96 -18.55
C GLY A 182 9.63 12.98 -18.11
N ASN A 183 10.80 12.48 -17.70
CA ASN A 183 11.91 13.26 -17.13
C ASN A 183 11.56 13.96 -15.79
N LEU A 184 10.70 13.33 -14.98
CA LEU A 184 10.03 13.94 -13.81
C LEU A 184 10.95 14.34 -12.62
N ALA A 185 12.24 13.98 -12.65
CA ALA A 185 13.24 14.45 -11.68
C ALA A 185 14.10 15.63 -12.16
N ALA A 186 13.98 16.02 -13.44
CA ALA A 186 14.61 17.21 -14.00
C ALA A 186 13.74 18.46 -13.73
N PRO A 187 14.28 19.68 -13.98
CA PRO A 187 13.48 20.90 -14.02
C PRO A 187 12.26 20.77 -14.94
N VAL A 188 11.20 21.52 -14.64
CA VAL A 188 9.91 21.44 -15.35
C VAL A 188 10.06 21.80 -16.84
N GLU A 189 11.01 22.66 -17.15
CA GLU A 189 11.41 23.08 -18.50
C GLU A 189 12.00 21.93 -19.35
N GLU A 190 12.48 20.87 -18.70
CA GLU A 190 13.06 19.67 -19.33
C GLU A 190 12.09 18.47 -19.36
N TRP A 191 10.85 18.64 -18.88
CA TRP A 191 9.84 17.56 -18.87
C TRP A 191 9.33 17.24 -20.28
N THR A 192 9.31 15.95 -20.62
CA THR A 192 8.88 15.49 -21.95
C THR A 192 7.40 15.11 -21.95
N VAL A 193 6.55 15.87 -22.61
CA VAL A 193 5.09 15.60 -22.73
C VAL A 193 4.77 14.82 -24.01
N GLY A 194 3.97 13.76 -23.90
CA GLY A 194 3.63 12.88 -25.02
C GLY A 194 2.37 12.03 -24.76
N GLY A 195 2.19 10.96 -25.55
CA GLY A 195 1.04 10.06 -25.43
C GLY A 195 1.42 8.59 -25.57
N THR A 196 1.19 7.81 -24.51
CA THR A 196 1.42 6.35 -24.45
C THR A 196 0.20 5.61 -24.96
N ALA A 197 0.36 4.62 -25.83
CA ALA A 197 -0.75 3.81 -26.33
C ALA A 197 -1.41 3.00 -25.21
N LEU A 198 -2.72 3.14 -25.02
CA LEU A 198 -3.49 2.44 -23.97
C LEU A 198 -3.26 0.92 -24.03
N THR A 199 -3.27 0.36 -25.24
CA THR A 199 -3.09 -1.08 -25.50
C THR A 199 -1.72 -1.62 -25.10
N ALA A 200 -0.69 -0.77 -25.02
CA ALA A 200 0.65 -1.18 -24.56
C ALA A 200 0.71 -1.42 -23.04
N LEU A 201 -0.31 -1.01 -22.29
CA LEU A 201 -0.45 -1.23 -20.84
C LEU A 201 -1.48 -2.32 -20.50
N MET A 202 -2.06 -3.00 -21.51
CA MET A 202 -3.12 -3.98 -21.31
C MET A 202 -2.59 -5.41 -21.23
N ASP A 203 -3.16 -6.18 -20.30
CA ASP A 203 -2.97 -7.61 -20.10
C ASP A 203 -4.37 -8.30 -20.09
N VAL A 204 -4.43 -9.62 -20.10
CA VAL A 204 -5.69 -10.39 -20.17
C VAL A 204 -5.93 -11.15 -18.86
N GLU A 205 -6.61 -10.51 -17.92
CA GLU A 205 -7.02 -11.15 -16.66
C GLU A 205 -8.32 -11.95 -16.82
N ARG A 206 -8.47 -13.03 -16.03
CA ARG A 206 -9.75 -13.71 -15.84
C ARG A 206 -10.49 -13.05 -14.67
N ARG A 207 -11.75 -12.64 -14.87
CA ARG A 207 -12.61 -12.06 -13.82
C ARG A 207 -14.05 -12.54 -13.97
N HIS A 208 -14.59 -13.16 -12.91
CA HIS A 208 -15.87 -13.90 -12.92
C HIS A 208 -15.91 -14.95 -14.05
N GLY A 209 -14.94 -15.86 -14.04
CA GLY A 209 -14.79 -16.97 -15.01
C GLY A 209 -14.42 -16.57 -16.45
N LYS A 210 -14.55 -15.30 -16.85
CA LYS A 210 -14.33 -14.80 -18.21
C LYS A 210 -13.04 -13.99 -18.34
N PHE A 211 -12.30 -14.18 -19.42
CA PHE A 211 -11.16 -13.33 -19.78
C PHE A 211 -11.63 -11.94 -20.19
N LYS A 212 -10.93 -10.90 -19.73
CA LYS A 212 -11.20 -9.48 -20.04
C LYS A 212 -9.87 -8.72 -20.20
N PRO A 213 -9.75 -7.85 -21.21
CA PRO A 213 -8.58 -6.99 -21.34
C PRO A 213 -8.63 -5.88 -20.27
N VAL A 214 -7.55 -5.70 -19.52
CA VAL A 214 -7.46 -4.76 -18.40
C VAL A 214 -6.05 -4.17 -18.31
N ILE A 215 -5.88 -3.01 -17.68
CA ILE A 215 -4.55 -2.51 -17.33
C ILE A 215 -4.03 -3.31 -16.12
N LYS A 216 -2.85 -3.93 -16.26
CA LYS A 216 -2.19 -4.65 -15.17
C LYS A 216 -1.79 -3.68 -14.05
N LYS A 217 -2.04 -4.04 -12.80
CA LYS A 217 -1.63 -3.22 -11.64
C LYS A 217 -0.10 -3.31 -11.48
N ALA A 218 0.58 -2.17 -11.53
CA ALA A 218 1.99 -2.09 -11.14
C ALA A 218 2.11 -2.26 -9.61
N MET A 219 2.86 -3.26 -9.17
CA MET A 219 3.08 -3.61 -7.76
C MET A 219 4.42 -3.03 -7.27
N VAL A 220 4.71 -3.16 -5.97
CA VAL A 220 6.06 -2.82 -5.45
C VAL A 220 7.03 -3.88 -5.96
N GLU A 221 8.04 -3.48 -6.72
CA GLU A 221 9.10 -4.40 -7.14
C GLU A 221 10.07 -4.65 -5.98
N LEU A 222 10.07 -5.88 -5.44
CA LEU A 222 10.98 -6.25 -4.35
C LEU A 222 12.46 -6.17 -4.76
N GLU A 223 12.75 -6.38 -6.04
CA GLU A 223 14.09 -6.20 -6.62
C GLU A 223 14.37 -4.74 -7.05
N GLY A 224 13.39 -3.84 -6.93
CA GLY A 224 13.52 -2.42 -7.29
C GLY A 224 14.30 -1.60 -6.25
N ALA A 225 14.85 -0.47 -6.69
CA ALA A 225 15.65 0.42 -5.85
C ALA A 225 14.90 0.95 -4.60
N PRO A 226 13.60 1.34 -4.66
CA PRO A 226 12.85 1.76 -3.47
C PRO A 226 12.76 0.68 -2.39
N PHE A 227 12.42 -0.56 -2.77
CA PHE A 227 12.32 -1.66 -1.80
C PHE A 227 13.69 -2.07 -1.28
N LYS A 228 14.72 -2.15 -2.12
CA LYS A 228 16.10 -2.45 -1.68
C LYS A 228 16.63 -1.40 -0.70
N LYS A 229 16.33 -0.11 -0.91
CA LYS A 229 16.67 0.96 0.04
C LYS A 229 15.98 0.74 1.39
N PHE A 230 14.67 0.48 1.39
CA PHE A 230 13.92 0.15 2.61
C PHE A 230 14.48 -1.10 3.32
N ALA A 231 14.67 -2.20 2.59
CA ALA A 231 15.17 -3.46 3.13
C ALA A 231 16.57 -3.33 3.74
N SER A 232 17.44 -2.48 3.20
CA SER A 232 18.77 -2.20 3.75
C SER A 232 18.77 -1.46 5.10
N LEU A 233 17.63 -0.86 5.50
CA LEU A 233 17.53 -0.01 6.69
C LEU A 233 16.50 -0.50 7.73
N ARG A 234 15.50 -1.30 7.33
CA ARG A 234 14.40 -1.74 8.20
C ARG A 234 14.84 -2.42 9.49
N GLU A 235 15.93 -3.18 9.46
CA GLU A 235 16.47 -3.90 10.64
C GLU A 235 17.07 -2.93 11.68
N GLU A 236 17.64 -1.78 11.25
CA GLU A 236 18.03 -0.72 12.19
C GLU A 236 16.80 0.01 12.73
N TRP A 237 15.80 0.30 11.88
CA TRP A 237 14.58 0.99 12.31
C TRP A 237 13.77 0.17 13.30
N ALA A 238 13.71 -1.16 13.14
CA ALA A 238 13.07 -2.08 14.08
C ALA A 238 13.63 -1.97 15.51
N LEU A 239 14.94 -1.76 15.63
CA LEU A 239 15.64 -1.76 16.92
C LEU A 239 15.97 -0.36 17.48
N LYS A 240 15.92 0.69 16.65
CA LYS A 240 16.32 2.06 17.04
C LYS A 240 15.30 3.08 16.56
N ASN A 241 14.97 4.03 17.44
CA ASN A 241 13.98 5.09 17.17
C ASN A 241 14.54 6.18 16.23
N ARG A 242 14.77 5.83 14.96
CA ARG A 242 15.29 6.68 13.87
C ARG A 242 14.24 7.57 13.20
N TYR A 243 13.14 7.82 13.91
CA TYR A 243 11.92 8.44 13.41
C TYR A 243 12.14 9.81 12.78
N ILE A 244 11.52 10.04 11.62
CA ILE A 244 11.44 11.34 10.95
C ILE A 244 9.98 11.81 10.96
N SER A 245 9.76 13.11 11.19
CA SER A 245 8.50 13.76 10.82
C SER A 245 8.78 14.82 9.75
N PRO A 246 8.30 14.64 8.50
CA PRO A 246 8.61 15.55 7.39
C PRO A 246 7.84 16.87 7.44
N GLY A 247 6.94 17.06 8.42
CA GLY A 247 6.11 18.26 8.55
C GLY A 247 4.91 18.30 7.57
N PRO A 248 4.26 19.47 7.41
CA PRO A 248 3.21 19.70 6.42
C PRO A 248 3.79 20.06 5.04
N ILE A 249 3.01 19.83 3.97
CA ILE A 249 3.33 20.33 2.61
C ILE A 249 3.57 21.84 2.65
N GLN A 250 4.66 22.30 2.02
CA GLN A 250 4.96 23.71 1.81
C GLN A 250 4.74 24.08 0.34
N PHE A 251 4.28 25.30 0.09
CA PHE A 251 4.04 25.82 -1.27
C PHE A 251 5.08 26.86 -1.71
N SER A 252 6.00 27.22 -0.82
CA SER A 252 7.11 28.13 -1.07
C SER A 252 8.24 27.92 -0.07
N GLY A 253 9.47 28.28 -0.45
CA GLY A 253 10.66 28.11 0.39
C GLY A 253 11.30 26.72 0.28
N PRO A 254 12.37 26.44 1.04
CA PRO A 254 13.11 25.19 0.92
C PRO A 254 12.22 23.95 1.12
N GLY A 255 12.15 23.10 0.11
CA GLY A 255 11.41 21.83 0.15
C GLY A 255 9.96 21.88 -0.36
N SER A 256 9.46 23.00 -0.91
CA SER A 256 8.13 23.03 -1.55
C SER A 256 8.01 22.11 -2.76
N ASP A 257 9.13 21.87 -3.43
CA ASP A 257 9.23 21.16 -4.71
C ASP A 257 9.92 19.79 -4.52
N ALA A 258 9.89 19.26 -3.30
CA ALA A 258 10.47 17.97 -2.96
C ALA A 258 9.68 16.81 -3.59
N LEU A 259 10.40 15.91 -4.26
CA LEU A 259 9.85 14.70 -4.87
C LEU A 259 9.74 13.55 -3.86
N SER A 260 8.97 12.51 -4.21
CA SER A 260 8.91 11.29 -3.41
C SER A 260 10.23 10.51 -3.46
N HIS A 261 10.56 9.82 -2.36
CA HIS A 261 11.77 8.99 -2.28
C HIS A 261 11.72 7.86 -3.31
N THR A 262 10.52 7.31 -3.54
CA THR A 262 10.24 6.28 -4.54
C THR A 262 10.62 6.77 -5.95
N LEU A 263 10.16 7.95 -6.37
CA LEU A 263 10.47 8.50 -7.70
C LEU A 263 11.96 8.79 -7.89
N LEU A 264 12.60 9.36 -6.86
CA LEU A 264 14.05 9.64 -6.88
C LEU A 264 14.87 8.33 -7.00
N LEU A 265 14.51 7.30 -6.22
CA LEU A 265 15.19 6.01 -6.23
C LEU A 265 14.95 5.21 -7.52
N GLU A 266 13.76 5.30 -8.12
CA GLU A 266 13.44 4.69 -9.43
C GLU A 266 14.21 5.36 -10.58
N LEU A 267 14.39 6.68 -10.53
CA LEU A 267 15.15 7.44 -11.52
C LEU A 267 16.67 7.49 -11.24
N GLY A 268 17.13 6.89 -10.14
CA GLY A 268 18.55 6.81 -9.77
C GLY A 268 19.17 8.13 -9.29
N VAL A 269 18.35 9.11 -8.91
CA VAL A 269 18.76 10.44 -8.44
C VAL A 269 18.95 10.41 -6.91
N GLN A 270 20.07 10.95 -6.41
CA GLN A 270 20.42 11.04 -4.98
C GLN A 270 20.96 12.44 -4.64
#